data_AF-A5KQJ4-F1
#
_entry.id   AF-A5KQJ4-F1
#
_cell.length_a   1.000
_cell.length_b   1.000
_cell.length_c   1.000
_cell.angle_alpha   90.00
_cell.angle_beta   90.00
_cell.angle_gamma   90.00
#
_symmetry.space_group_name_H-M   'P 1'
#
loop_
_entity.id
_entity.type
_entity.pdbx_description
1 polymer ?
#
loop_
_entity_poly.entity_id
_entity_poly.type
_entity_poly.pdbx_seq_one_letter_code
_entity_poly.pdbx_strand_id
1 'polypeptide(L)'
;MHRGGILYLKGTAIKVGGIFLAITGYLGMIVTLIIGLMLLLGSSVTGWQMEINVMAALMGGFSVAFAVMGIIGTSNACTVSRFGKYVKMIGNREYCDVKEFAQQSGRSVKAVVKDLKKMIKKGWFRQGHLDEQETCLMTSNEAYRQYTALMERTRREKQEKEERAAKEQEEFSRLSPEVQKIIEAGDEYVRAIKAANDAIPGEEISEKIARMEMLVDRIFDRVEQKPDTVSDIRKLMDYYLPMTMKLLQAYEDLDAQPVQGENIISSKIEIEKTIDTLNVAFEKLLDDLFQDTAWDVSSDISVLNTMLAQEGLTEDEIRK
;
A
#
# COMPACT_ATOMS: atom_id res chain seq x y z
N MET A 1 -31.23 6.80 -2.23
CA MET A 1 -31.37 7.94 -1.28
C MET A 1 -30.22 8.94 -1.52
N HIS A 2 -30.55 10.21 -1.75
CA HIS A 2 -29.60 11.29 -2.10
C HIS A 2 -28.63 11.66 -0.95
N ARG A 3 -27.51 10.93 -0.79
CA ARG A 3 -26.40 11.36 0.10
C ARG A 3 -25.69 12.63 -0.37
N GLY A 4 -25.74 12.95 -1.67
CA GLY A 4 -25.05 14.10 -2.27
C GLY A 4 -25.54 15.48 -1.78
N GLY A 5 -26.75 15.59 -1.24
CA GLY A 5 -27.29 16.87 -0.73
C GLY A 5 -26.69 17.32 0.62
N ILE A 6 -26.04 16.40 1.34
CA ILE A 6 -25.54 16.64 2.71
C ILE A 6 -24.04 16.91 2.71
N LEU A 7 -23.28 16.29 1.80
CA LEU A 7 -21.81 16.34 1.74
C LEU A 7 -21.24 17.59 1.03
N TYR A 8 -22.00 18.17 0.10
CA TYR A 8 -21.54 19.29 -0.73
C TYR A 8 -22.42 20.53 -0.54
N LEU A 9 -21.82 21.71 -0.66
CA LEU A 9 -22.56 22.96 -0.69
C LEU A 9 -23.32 23.12 -2.02
N LYS A 10 -24.61 23.49 -1.97
CA LYS A 10 -25.37 23.90 -3.16
C LYS A 10 -24.87 25.28 -3.64
N GLY A 11 -23.90 25.26 -4.55
CA GLY A 11 -23.19 26.45 -5.03
C GLY A 11 -23.96 27.38 -5.98
N THR A 12 -25.23 27.11 -6.29
CA THR A 12 -26.01 27.88 -7.29
C THR A 12 -26.10 29.37 -6.96
N ALA A 13 -26.37 29.72 -5.69
CA ALA A 13 -26.44 31.12 -5.25
C ALA A 13 -25.07 31.83 -5.32
N ILE A 14 -23.98 31.13 -4.96
CA ILE A 14 -22.62 31.68 -5.00
C ILE A 14 -22.16 31.91 -6.43
N LYS A 15 -22.53 31.02 -7.36
CA LYS A 15 -22.23 31.17 -8.79
C LYS A 15 -22.95 32.38 -9.37
N VAL A 16 -24.25 32.54 -9.10
CA VAL A 16 -25.06 33.65 -9.59
C VAL A 16 -24.57 34.98 -9.02
N GLY A 17 -24.28 35.04 -7.71
CA GLY A 17 -23.70 36.22 -7.08
C GLY A 17 -22.33 36.60 -7.65
N GLY A 18 -21.47 35.61 -7.96
CA GLY A 18 -20.19 35.85 -8.60
C GLY A 18 -20.30 36.39 -10.02
N ILE A 19 -21.23 35.86 -10.83
CA ILE A 19 -21.51 36.35 -12.19
C ILE A 19 -22.08 37.77 -12.14
N PHE A 20 -23.02 38.03 -11.24
CA PHE A 20 -23.60 39.37 -11.05
C PHE A 20 -22.52 40.39 -10.67
N LEU A 21 -21.67 40.06 -9.68
CA LEU A 21 -20.55 40.92 -9.26
C LEU A 21 -19.57 41.20 -10.40
N ALA A 22 -19.30 40.19 -11.25
CA ALA A 22 -18.45 40.34 -12.42
C ALA A 22 -19.06 41.33 -13.43
N ILE A 23 -20.34 41.15 -13.77
CA ILE A 23 -21.06 42.01 -14.71
C ILE A 23 -21.11 43.45 -14.20
N THR A 24 -21.51 43.65 -12.94
CA THR A 24 -21.57 44.99 -12.32
C THR A 24 -20.20 45.64 -12.25
N GLY A 25 -19.15 44.87 -11.92
CA GLY A 25 -17.77 45.37 -11.90
C GLY A 25 -17.29 45.84 -13.27
N TYR A 26 -17.40 45.01 -14.30
CA TYR A 26 -16.93 45.39 -15.64
C TYR A 26 -17.79 46.49 -16.28
N LEU A 27 -19.12 46.46 -16.10
CA LEU A 27 -20.00 47.50 -16.60
C LEU A 27 -19.71 48.84 -15.91
N GLY A 28 -19.57 48.83 -14.58
CA GLY A 28 -19.20 50.00 -13.79
C GLY A 28 -17.86 50.59 -14.24
N MET A 29 -16.86 49.75 -14.46
CA MET A 29 -15.54 50.15 -14.98
C MET A 29 -15.65 50.84 -16.34
N ILE A 30 -16.41 50.26 -17.29
CA ILE A 30 -16.59 50.84 -18.63
C ILE A 30 -17.28 52.19 -18.53
N VAL A 31 -18.36 52.30 -17.74
CA VAL A 31 -19.12 53.54 -17.57
C VAL A 31 -18.26 54.64 -16.94
N THR A 32 -17.51 54.34 -15.88
CA THR A 32 -16.64 55.33 -15.23
C THR A 32 -15.47 55.76 -16.12
N LEU A 33 -14.95 54.87 -16.96
CA LEU A 33 -13.94 55.21 -17.97
C LEU A 33 -14.49 56.12 -19.07
N ILE A 34 -15.69 55.85 -19.58
CA ILE A 34 -16.34 56.69 -20.59
C ILE A 34 -16.62 58.10 -20.04
N ILE A 35 -17.17 58.19 -18.81
CA ILE A 35 -17.42 59.47 -18.16
C ILE A 35 -16.12 60.22 -17.89
N GLY A 36 -15.09 59.55 -17.37
CA GLY A 36 -13.77 60.14 -17.17
C GLY A 36 -13.15 60.67 -18.46
N LEU A 37 -13.29 59.93 -19.56
CA LEU A 37 -12.80 60.35 -20.88
C LEU A 37 -13.59 61.57 -21.42
N MET A 38 -14.91 61.57 -21.30
CA MET A 38 -15.74 62.72 -21.71
C MET A 38 -15.37 63.99 -20.92
N LEU A 39 -15.14 63.86 -19.61
CA LEU A 39 -14.69 64.97 -18.77
C LEU A 39 -13.32 65.50 -19.25
N LEU A 40 -12.36 64.63 -19.53
CA LEU A 40 -11.06 65.03 -20.05
C LEU A 40 -11.15 65.74 -21.41
N LEU A 41 -12.01 65.27 -22.32
CA LEU A 41 -12.22 65.90 -23.62
C LEU A 41 -12.94 67.26 -23.51
N GLY A 42 -13.88 67.42 -22.58
CA GLY A 42 -14.61 68.68 -22.35
C GLY A 42 -13.80 69.74 -21.61
N SER A 43 -12.67 69.37 -21.01
CA SER A 43 -11.82 70.28 -20.25
C SER A 43 -11.19 71.39 -21.12
N SER A 44 -10.93 71.13 -22.40
CA SER A 44 -10.34 72.07 -23.36
C SER A 44 -11.31 73.15 -23.88
N VAL A 45 -12.61 73.03 -23.60
CA VAL A 45 -13.66 73.91 -24.17
C VAL A 45 -14.20 74.92 -23.15
N THR A 46 -14.16 74.60 -21.85
CA THR A 46 -15.01 75.27 -20.85
C THR A 46 -14.26 76.20 -19.88
N GLY A 47 -12.92 76.19 -19.86
CA GLY A 47 -12.10 77.05 -19.00
C GLY A 47 -11.94 76.58 -17.54
N TRP A 48 -12.67 75.55 -17.11
CA TRP A 48 -12.64 74.97 -15.75
C TRP A 48 -11.67 73.78 -15.63
N GLN A 49 -10.44 73.92 -16.12
CA GLN A 49 -9.50 72.80 -16.30
C GLN A 49 -9.16 72.06 -14.99
N MET A 50 -8.97 72.79 -13.88
CA MET A 50 -8.54 72.20 -12.62
C MET A 50 -9.64 71.34 -11.97
N GLU A 51 -10.88 71.83 -11.92
CA GLU A 51 -12.00 71.10 -11.32
C GLU A 51 -12.36 69.83 -12.11
N ILE A 52 -12.34 69.92 -13.45
CA ILE A 52 -12.62 68.79 -14.34
C ILE A 52 -11.55 67.70 -14.22
N ASN A 53 -10.27 68.07 -14.10
CA ASN A 53 -9.19 67.12 -13.92
C ASN A 53 -9.29 66.36 -12.58
N VAL A 54 -9.67 67.06 -11.48
CA VAL A 54 -9.90 66.42 -10.18
C VAL A 54 -11.06 65.42 -10.27
N MET A 55 -12.16 65.80 -10.93
CA MET A 55 -13.32 64.92 -11.11
C MET A 55 -12.99 63.70 -11.99
N ALA A 56 -12.22 63.89 -13.05
CA ALA A 56 -11.73 62.80 -13.90
C ALA A 56 -10.82 61.84 -13.13
N ALA A 57 -9.95 62.34 -12.24
CA ALA A 57 -9.10 61.52 -11.39
C ALA A 57 -9.92 60.66 -10.40
N LEU A 58 -10.99 61.22 -9.81
CA LEU A 58 -11.92 60.47 -8.97
C LEU A 58 -12.62 59.35 -9.76
N MET A 59 -13.08 59.63 -10.98
CA MET A 59 -13.66 58.62 -11.87
C MET A 59 -12.66 57.52 -12.23
N GLY A 60 -11.38 57.87 -12.40
CA GLY A 60 -10.29 56.90 -12.54
C GLY A 60 -10.16 55.98 -11.32
N GLY A 61 -10.24 56.53 -10.11
CA GLY A 61 -10.25 55.76 -8.85
C GLY A 61 -11.41 54.77 -8.77
N PHE A 62 -12.64 55.20 -9.12
CA PHE A 62 -13.80 54.31 -9.18
C PHE A 62 -13.64 53.21 -10.23
N SER A 63 -13.03 53.52 -11.38
CA SER A 63 -12.75 52.54 -12.44
C SER A 63 -11.86 51.40 -11.93
N VAL A 64 -10.84 51.71 -11.13
CA VAL A 64 -9.97 50.70 -10.49
C VAL A 64 -10.76 49.85 -9.49
N ALA A 65 -11.59 50.48 -8.65
CA ALA A 65 -12.42 49.75 -7.69
C ALA A 65 -13.40 48.78 -8.38
N PHE A 66 -14.06 49.23 -9.45
CA PHE A 66 -14.95 48.41 -10.27
C PHE A 66 -14.21 47.29 -11.01
N ALA A 67 -12.99 47.54 -11.50
CA ALA A 67 -12.15 46.50 -12.11
C ALA A 67 -11.78 45.40 -11.09
N VAL A 68 -11.38 45.78 -9.87
CA VAL A 68 -11.10 44.83 -8.78
C VAL A 68 -12.36 44.00 -8.45
N MET A 69 -13.51 44.65 -8.35
CA MET A 69 -14.80 43.99 -8.13
C MET A 69 -15.11 42.97 -9.25
N GLY A 70 -14.90 43.35 -10.51
CA GLY A 70 -15.08 42.49 -11.68
C GLY A 70 -14.20 41.24 -11.64
N ILE A 71 -12.90 41.42 -11.33
CA ILE A 71 -11.92 40.34 -11.21
C ILE A 71 -12.30 39.37 -10.08
N ILE A 72 -12.73 39.88 -8.91
CA ILE A 72 -13.18 39.05 -7.79
C ILE A 72 -14.43 38.24 -8.17
N GLY A 73 -15.40 38.86 -8.85
CA GLY A 73 -16.60 38.20 -9.35
C GLY A 73 -16.27 37.04 -10.28
N THR A 74 -15.44 37.30 -11.29
CA THR A 74 -14.98 36.28 -12.26
C THR A 74 -14.25 35.14 -11.57
N SER A 75 -13.34 35.45 -10.65
CA SER A 75 -12.58 34.45 -9.89
C SER A 75 -13.50 33.53 -9.06
N ASN A 76 -14.51 34.10 -8.41
CA ASN A 76 -15.50 33.33 -7.65
C ASN A 76 -16.37 32.45 -8.56
N ALA A 77 -16.89 33.00 -9.67
CA ALA A 77 -17.69 32.24 -10.63
C ALA A 77 -16.91 31.07 -11.24
N CYS A 78 -15.65 31.30 -11.64
CA CYS A 78 -14.75 30.26 -12.13
C CYS A 78 -14.45 29.18 -11.07
N THR A 79 -14.27 29.57 -9.81
CA THR A 79 -14.02 28.62 -8.72
C THR A 79 -15.23 27.74 -8.44
N VAL A 80 -16.45 28.29 -8.45
CA VAL A 80 -17.68 27.49 -8.28
C VAL A 80 -17.92 26.57 -9.47
N SER A 81 -17.62 27.02 -10.69
CA SER A 81 -17.67 26.17 -11.88
C SER A 81 -16.73 24.97 -11.77
N ARG A 82 -15.48 25.18 -11.30
CA ARG A 82 -14.50 24.11 -11.04
C ARG A 82 -14.99 23.14 -9.96
N PHE A 83 -15.55 23.66 -8.87
CA PHE A 83 -16.14 22.81 -7.82
C PHE A 83 -17.24 21.91 -8.37
N GLY A 84 -18.15 22.44 -9.20
CA GLY A 84 -19.18 21.63 -9.85
C GLY A 84 -18.60 20.53 -10.74
N LYS A 85 -17.49 20.81 -11.46
CA LYS A 85 -16.77 19.78 -12.23
C LYS A 85 -16.20 18.70 -11.33
N TYR A 86 -15.54 19.06 -10.23
CA TYR A 86 -14.99 18.09 -9.28
C TYR A 86 -16.07 17.23 -8.62
N VAL A 87 -17.19 17.82 -8.18
CA VAL A 87 -18.33 17.06 -7.64
C VAL A 87 -18.91 16.10 -8.68
N LYS A 88 -19.01 16.52 -9.95
CA LYS A 88 -19.46 15.64 -11.03
C LYS A 88 -18.49 14.48 -11.30
N MET A 89 -17.19 14.72 -11.22
CA MET A 89 -16.15 13.70 -11.37
C MET A 89 -16.18 12.68 -10.23
N ILE A 90 -16.42 13.13 -8.99
CA ILE A 90 -16.57 12.24 -7.83
C ILE A 90 -17.79 11.33 -8.01
N GLY A 91 -18.91 11.90 -8.45
CA GLY A 91 -20.16 11.17 -8.63
C GLY A 91 -20.64 10.55 -7.32
N ASN A 92 -20.74 9.21 -7.29
CA ASN A 92 -21.16 8.44 -6.12
C ASN A 92 -20.00 7.82 -5.33
N ARG A 93 -18.75 8.13 -5.68
CA ARG A 93 -17.57 7.60 -4.99
C ARG A 93 -17.32 8.35 -3.68
N GLU A 94 -16.84 7.64 -2.68
CA GLU A 94 -16.49 8.23 -1.38
C GLU A 94 -15.02 8.67 -1.29
N TYR A 95 -14.18 8.17 -2.22
CA TYR A 95 -12.77 8.53 -2.38
C TYR A 95 -12.43 8.81 -3.86
N CYS A 96 -11.52 9.75 -4.12
CA CYS A 96 -11.01 10.06 -5.46
C CYS A 96 -9.55 10.50 -5.43
N ASP A 97 -8.75 10.01 -6.38
CA ASP A 97 -7.34 10.40 -6.54
C ASP A 97 -7.23 11.81 -7.15
N VAL A 98 -6.34 12.63 -6.59
CA VAL A 98 -5.98 13.97 -7.08
C VAL A 98 -5.40 13.92 -8.49
N LYS A 99 -4.69 12.87 -8.87
CA LYS A 99 -4.20 12.62 -10.24
C LYS A 99 -5.37 12.45 -11.21
N GLU A 100 -6.45 11.80 -10.81
CA GLU A 100 -7.64 11.65 -11.65
C GLU A 100 -8.29 13.01 -11.93
N PHE A 101 -8.43 13.85 -10.89
CA PHE A 101 -8.88 15.22 -11.06
C PHE A 101 -7.95 16.03 -11.98
N ALA A 102 -6.63 15.86 -11.85
CA ALA A 102 -5.65 16.56 -12.68
C ALA A 102 -5.77 16.18 -14.17
N GLN A 103 -5.84 14.88 -14.46
CA GLN A 103 -5.99 14.33 -15.80
C GLN A 103 -7.30 14.78 -16.45
N GLN A 104 -8.43 14.65 -15.76
CA GLN A 104 -9.74 14.98 -16.34
C GLN A 104 -10.02 16.49 -16.40
N SER A 105 -9.38 17.30 -15.54
CA SER A 105 -9.53 18.76 -15.59
C SER A 105 -8.50 19.46 -16.47
N GLY A 106 -7.47 18.75 -16.96
CA GLY A 106 -6.38 19.31 -17.76
C GLY A 106 -5.49 20.27 -16.95
N ARG A 107 -5.34 20.04 -15.64
CA ARG A 107 -4.61 20.94 -14.74
C ARG A 107 -3.53 20.19 -13.99
N SER A 108 -2.52 20.93 -13.52
CA SER A 108 -1.47 20.35 -12.70
C SER A 108 -2.02 19.86 -11.36
N VAL A 109 -1.47 18.75 -10.87
CA VAL A 109 -1.79 18.17 -9.55
C VAL A 109 -1.74 19.24 -8.46
N LYS A 110 -0.67 20.05 -8.41
CA LYS A 110 -0.50 21.14 -7.44
C LYS A 110 -1.65 22.17 -7.48
N ALA A 111 -2.17 22.50 -8.66
CA ALA A 111 -3.30 23.42 -8.79
C ALA A 111 -4.60 22.80 -8.27
N VAL A 112 -4.82 21.51 -8.55
CA VAL A 112 -5.97 20.75 -8.02
C VAL A 112 -5.91 20.65 -6.51
N VAL A 113 -4.77 20.26 -5.93
CA VAL A 113 -4.57 20.22 -4.47
C VAL A 113 -4.89 21.57 -3.82
N LYS A 114 -4.37 22.66 -4.39
CA LYS A 114 -4.64 24.03 -3.90
C LYS A 114 -6.13 24.37 -3.94
N ASP A 115 -6.83 23.97 -5.01
CA ASP A 115 -8.25 24.18 -5.13
C ASP A 115 -9.03 23.34 -4.11
N LEU A 116 -8.74 22.04 -3.99
CA LEU A 116 -9.40 21.15 -3.03
C LEU A 116 -9.24 21.65 -1.59
N LYS A 117 -8.02 22.00 -1.18
CA LYS A 117 -7.75 22.63 0.13
C LYS A 117 -8.57 23.90 0.35
N LYS A 118 -8.61 24.79 -0.65
CA LYS A 118 -9.39 26.04 -0.59
C LYS A 118 -10.89 25.75 -0.46
N MET A 119 -11.40 24.75 -1.18
CA MET A 119 -12.80 24.36 -1.18
C MET A 119 -13.20 23.68 0.14
N ILE A 120 -12.33 22.83 0.72
CA ILE A 120 -12.51 22.25 2.05
C ILE A 120 -12.52 23.35 3.11
N LYS A 121 -11.53 24.25 3.11
CA LYS A 121 -11.45 25.38 4.07
C LYS A 121 -12.66 26.31 3.98
N LYS A 122 -13.23 26.49 2.79
CA LYS A 122 -14.46 27.28 2.58
C LYS A 122 -15.75 26.51 2.93
N GLY A 123 -15.65 25.26 3.38
CA GLY A 123 -16.80 24.41 3.72
C GLY A 123 -17.63 23.94 2.52
N TRP A 124 -17.06 23.97 1.31
CA TRP A 124 -17.76 23.52 0.09
C TRP A 124 -17.82 21.99 0.04
N PHE A 125 -16.75 21.33 0.46
CA PHE A 125 -16.76 19.94 0.90
C PHE A 125 -16.98 19.92 2.40
N ARG A 126 -18.20 19.61 2.86
CA ARG A 126 -18.59 19.79 4.28
C ARG A 126 -17.90 18.80 5.21
N GLN A 127 -17.59 17.61 4.69
CA GLN A 127 -16.89 16.54 5.40
C GLN A 127 -15.69 16.05 4.59
N GLY A 128 -15.20 16.88 3.67
CA GLY A 128 -14.11 16.50 2.80
C GLY A 128 -12.77 16.57 3.51
N HIS A 129 -11.96 15.53 3.35
CA HIS A 129 -10.60 15.44 3.88
C HIS A 129 -9.65 15.08 2.75
N LEU A 130 -8.40 15.51 2.90
CA LEU A 130 -7.29 15.00 2.11
C LEU A 130 -6.47 14.07 2.99
N ASP A 131 -5.87 13.05 2.40
CA ASP A 131 -4.85 12.23 3.03
C ASP A 131 -3.58 13.06 3.35
N GLU A 132 -2.69 12.50 4.18
CA GLU A 132 -1.44 13.16 4.59
C GLU A 132 -0.53 13.50 3.41
N GLN A 133 -0.59 12.73 2.33
CA GLN A 133 0.22 12.94 1.12
C GLN A 133 -0.46 13.85 0.09
N GLU A 134 -1.69 14.29 0.35
CA GLU A 134 -2.49 15.13 -0.54
C GLU A 134 -2.72 14.51 -1.93
N THR A 135 -2.80 13.18 -1.97
CA THR A 135 -3.01 12.36 -3.16
C THR A 135 -4.45 11.89 -3.31
N CYS A 136 -5.24 11.85 -2.25
CA CYS A 136 -6.60 11.32 -2.25
C CYS A 136 -7.56 12.23 -1.47
N LEU A 137 -8.70 12.54 -2.09
CA LEU A 137 -9.80 13.26 -1.47
C LEU A 137 -10.87 12.27 -1.00
N MET A 138 -11.19 12.30 0.29
CA MET A 138 -12.30 11.58 0.89
C MET A 138 -13.44 12.57 1.11
N THR A 139 -14.65 12.20 0.75
CA THR A 139 -15.78 13.15 0.74
C THR A 139 -16.63 13.14 2.01
N SER A 140 -16.41 12.15 2.87
CA SER A 140 -17.10 11.98 4.15
C SER A 140 -16.11 11.70 5.30
N ASN A 141 -16.53 12.01 6.52
CA ASN A 141 -15.77 11.67 7.73
C ASN A 141 -15.64 10.16 7.93
N GLU A 142 -16.62 9.39 7.46
CA GLU A 142 -16.60 7.94 7.51
C GLU A 142 -15.51 7.36 6.60
N ALA A 143 -15.48 7.80 5.35
CA ALA A 143 -14.46 7.40 4.39
C ALA A 143 -13.05 7.80 4.85
N TYR A 144 -12.90 8.98 5.44
CA TYR A 144 -11.63 9.41 6.02
C TYR A 144 -11.17 8.47 7.15
N ARG A 145 -12.05 8.14 8.10
CA ARG A 145 -11.71 7.22 9.21
C ARG A 145 -11.37 5.80 8.75
N GLN A 146 -12.11 5.27 7.77
CA GLN A 146 -11.82 3.96 7.20
C GLN A 146 -10.46 3.94 6.52
N TYR A 147 -10.14 4.98 5.73
CA TYR A 147 -8.84 5.11 5.09
C TYR A 147 -7.71 5.24 6.10
N THR A 148 -7.82 6.12 7.09
CA THR A 148 -6.76 6.30 8.08
C THR A 148 -6.52 5.05 8.91
N ALA A 149 -7.58 4.35 9.31
CA ALA A 149 -7.47 3.08 10.04
C ALA A 149 -6.78 2.00 9.20
N LEU A 150 -7.08 1.91 7.90
CA LEU A 150 -6.42 0.98 6.99
C LEU A 150 -4.93 1.31 6.86
N MET A 151 -4.59 2.58 6.60
CA MET A 151 -3.21 3.01 6.46
C MET A 151 -2.39 2.81 7.74
N GLU A 152 -3.00 3.03 8.90
CA GLU A 152 -2.35 2.80 10.19
C GLU A 152 -2.07 1.30 10.42
N ARG A 153 -3.03 0.41 10.11
CA ARG A 153 -2.81 -1.04 10.17
C ARG A 153 -1.69 -1.47 9.24
N THR A 154 -1.72 -1.06 7.98
CA THR A 154 -0.66 -1.40 7.02
C THR A 154 0.70 -0.86 7.46
N ARG A 155 0.76 0.33 8.07
CA ARG A 155 2.00 0.89 8.62
C ARG A 155 2.51 0.07 9.80
N ARG A 156 1.63 -0.31 10.73
CA ARG A 156 1.98 -1.15 11.89
C ARG A 156 2.46 -2.53 11.45
N GLU A 157 1.73 -3.20 10.57
CA GLU A 157 2.13 -4.49 10.02
C GLU A 157 3.49 -4.41 9.31
N LYS A 158 3.76 -3.32 8.58
CA LYS A 158 5.06 -3.11 7.95
C LYS A 158 6.16 -2.89 8.98
N GLN A 159 5.92 -2.07 10.00
CA GLN A 159 6.87 -1.85 11.09
C GLN A 159 7.15 -3.13 11.88
N GLU A 160 6.11 -3.90 12.23
CA GLU A 160 6.25 -5.19 12.91
C GLU A 160 7.05 -6.19 12.07
N LYS A 161 6.83 -6.24 10.75
CA LYS A 161 7.64 -7.07 9.84
C LYS A 161 9.09 -6.61 9.76
N GLU A 162 9.34 -5.31 9.66
CA GLU A 162 10.70 -4.74 9.64
C GLU A 162 11.43 -4.98 10.98
N GLU A 163 10.75 -4.81 12.11
CA GLU A 163 11.29 -5.09 13.44
C GLU A 163 11.55 -6.58 13.65
N ARG A 164 10.65 -7.45 13.19
CA ARG A 164 10.85 -8.90 13.22
C ARG A 164 12.04 -9.32 12.38
N ALA A 165 12.13 -8.84 11.14
CA ALA A 165 13.27 -9.12 10.27
C ALA A 165 14.59 -8.58 10.84
N ALA A 166 14.57 -7.40 11.49
CA ALA A 166 15.75 -6.85 12.15
C ALA A 166 16.19 -7.71 13.35
N LYS A 167 15.26 -8.25 14.13
CA LYS A 167 15.56 -9.18 15.22
C LYS A 167 16.11 -10.51 14.71
N GLU A 168 15.48 -11.09 13.70
CA GLU A 168 15.95 -12.32 13.05
C GLU A 168 17.37 -12.12 12.48
N GLN A 169 17.62 -10.99 11.80
CA GLN A 169 18.97 -10.66 11.31
C GLN A 169 19.99 -10.47 12.44
N GLU A 170 19.59 -9.86 13.56
CA GLU A 170 20.45 -9.70 14.72
C GLU A 170 20.78 -11.06 15.35
N GLU A 171 19.79 -11.94 15.53
CA GLU A 171 20.00 -13.30 16.04
C GLU A 171 20.91 -14.11 15.11
N PHE A 172 20.66 -14.06 13.80
CA PHE A 172 21.51 -14.68 12.78
C PHE A 172 22.96 -14.17 12.84
N SER A 173 23.15 -12.86 13.01
CA SER A 173 24.50 -12.26 13.10
C SER A 173 25.29 -12.70 14.34
N ARG A 174 24.61 -13.19 15.39
CA ARG A 174 25.24 -13.72 16.60
C ARG A 174 25.68 -15.18 16.46
N LEU A 175 25.21 -15.89 15.43
CA LEU A 175 25.62 -17.27 15.15
C LEU A 175 27.09 -17.34 14.73
N SER A 176 27.69 -18.53 14.83
CA SER A 176 29.06 -18.72 14.36
C SER A 176 29.13 -18.60 12.82
N PRO A 177 30.25 -18.14 12.24
CA PRO A 177 30.38 -18.04 10.78
C PRO A 177 30.21 -19.37 10.03
N GLU A 178 30.44 -20.51 10.70
CA GLU A 178 30.22 -21.84 10.12
C GLU A 178 28.72 -22.15 10.02
N VAL A 179 27.96 -21.86 11.08
CA VAL A 179 26.51 -22.04 11.11
C VAL A 179 25.83 -21.13 10.08
N GLN A 180 26.26 -19.86 10.01
CA GLN A 180 25.73 -18.90 9.03
C GLN A 180 25.87 -19.40 7.59
N LYS A 181 27.05 -19.91 7.21
CA LYS A 181 27.29 -20.48 5.88
C LYS A 181 26.41 -21.68 5.57
N ILE A 182 26.12 -22.52 6.56
CA ILE A 182 25.29 -23.70 6.39
C ILE A 182 23.83 -23.29 6.17
N ILE A 183 23.35 -22.31 6.94
CA ILE A 183 21.99 -21.76 6.76
C ILE A 183 21.88 -21.06 5.39
N GLU A 184 22.84 -20.22 5.02
CA GLU A 184 22.86 -19.56 3.70
C GLU A 184 22.83 -20.57 2.55
N ALA A 185 23.62 -21.64 2.64
CA ALA A 185 23.61 -22.72 1.66
C ALA A 185 22.29 -23.50 1.68
N GLY A 186 21.66 -23.67 2.84
CA GLY A 186 20.32 -24.23 2.99
C GLY A 186 19.26 -23.43 2.25
N ASP A 187 19.26 -22.11 2.43
CA ASP A 187 18.36 -21.20 1.73
C ASP A 187 18.56 -21.25 0.21
N GLU A 188 19.80 -21.43 -0.25
CA GLU A 188 20.08 -21.65 -1.68
C GLU A 188 19.45 -22.94 -2.19
N TYR A 189 19.50 -24.02 -1.42
CA TYR A 189 18.83 -25.28 -1.79
C TYR A 189 17.31 -25.14 -1.80
N VAL A 190 16.70 -24.49 -0.80
CA VAL A 190 15.24 -24.25 -0.78
C VAL A 190 14.81 -23.46 -2.03
N ARG A 191 15.55 -22.38 -2.36
CA ARG A 191 15.30 -21.60 -3.59
C ARG A 191 15.46 -22.44 -4.86
N ALA A 192 16.47 -23.30 -4.91
CA ALA A 192 16.73 -24.16 -6.07
C ALA A 192 15.64 -25.23 -6.25
N ILE A 193 15.18 -25.86 -5.16
CA ILE A 193 14.09 -26.84 -5.18
C ILE A 193 12.80 -26.18 -5.66
N LYS A 194 12.49 -24.99 -5.17
CA LYS A 194 11.33 -24.20 -5.61
C LYS A 194 11.40 -23.86 -7.10
N ALA A 195 12.55 -23.39 -7.57
CA ALA A 195 12.74 -23.07 -8.99
C ALA A 195 12.60 -24.32 -9.88
N ALA A 196 13.10 -25.47 -9.43
CA ALA A 196 12.89 -26.74 -10.12
C ALA A 196 11.41 -27.15 -10.14
N ASN A 197 10.67 -26.94 -9.04
CA ASN A 197 9.24 -27.18 -8.99
C ASN A 197 8.46 -26.33 -10.00
N ASP A 198 8.79 -25.05 -10.10
CA ASP A 198 8.16 -24.12 -11.05
C ASP A 198 8.46 -24.48 -12.52
N ALA A 199 9.61 -25.13 -12.78
CA ALA A 199 10.04 -25.56 -14.11
C ALA A 199 9.43 -26.90 -14.54
N ILE A 200 9.07 -27.77 -13.60
CA ILE A 200 8.54 -29.11 -13.87
C ILE A 200 7.00 -29.06 -13.91
N PRO A 201 6.36 -29.30 -15.08
CA PRO A 201 4.92 -29.34 -15.17
C PRO A 201 4.37 -30.69 -14.67
N GLY A 202 3.36 -30.65 -13.79
CA GLY A 202 2.59 -31.83 -13.38
C GLY A 202 2.18 -31.78 -11.92
N GLU A 203 0.88 -31.87 -11.64
CA GLU A 203 0.34 -31.68 -10.29
C GLU A 203 0.92 -32.68 -9.27
N GLU A 204 0.97 -33.97 -9.60
CA GLU A 204 1.46 -35.00 -8.67
C GLU A 204 2.94 -34.85 -8.31
N ILE A 205 3.81 -34.61 -9.30
CA ILE A 205 5.24 -34.37 -9.03
C ILE A 205 5.43 -33.04 -8.31
N SER A 206 4.68 -32.00 -8.67
CA SER A 206 4.79 -30.69 -8.02
C SER A 206 4.39 -30.73 -6.54
N GLU A 207 3.39 -31.51 -6.17
CA GLU A 207 3.02 -31.73 -4.76
C GLU A 207 4.15 -32.41 -3.97
N LYS A 208 4.81 -33.41 -4.59
CA LYS A 208 5.95 -34.12 -3.97
C LYS A 208 7.14 -33.20 -3.76
N ILE A 209 7.45 -32.34 -4.74
CA ILE A 209 8.55 -31.37 -4.66
C ILE A 209 8.19 -30.25 -3.66
N ALA A 210 6.95 -29.77 -3.63
CA ALA A 210 6.49 -28.77 -2.66
C ALA A 210 6.58 -29.30 -1.21
N ARG A 211 6.24 -30.58 -0.98
CA ARG A 211 6.46 -31.23 0.32
C ARG A 211 7.94 -31.25 0.69
N MET A 212 8.80 -31.54 -0.28
CA MET A 212 10.26 -31.54 -0.07
C MET A 212 10.79 -30.15 0.27
N GLU A 213 10.40 -29.12 -0.48
CA GLU A 213 10.73 -27.71 -0.20
C GLU A 213 10.38 -27.37 1.25
N MET A 214 9.14 -27.66 1.68
CA MET A 214 8.67 -27.41 3.04
C MET A 214 9.46 -28.18 4.12
N LEU A 215 9.80 -29.44 3.88
CA LEU A 215 10.59 -30.23 4.84
C LEU A 215 12.01 -29.69 4.97
N VAL A 216 12.66 -29.35 3.85
CA VAL A 216 14.01 -28.81 3.83
C VAL A 216 14.05 -27.44 4.53
N ASP A 217 13.10 -26.56 4.22
CA ASP A 217 12.93 -25.26 4.88
C ASP A 217 12.82 -25.40 6.41
N ARG A 218 11.94 -26.29 6.88
CA ARG A 218 11.77 -26.56 8.32
C ARG A 218 12.99 -27.18 8.99
N ILE A 219 13.80 -27.95 8.28
CA ILE A 219 15.05 -28.49 8.81
C ILE A 219 16.05 -27.36 9.06
N PHE A 220 16.20 -26.42 8.12
CA PHE A 220 17.11 -25.28 8.29
C PHE A 220 16.62 -24.29 9.35
N ASP A 221 15.31 -24.01 9.40
CA ASP A 221 14.69 -23.23 10.49
C ASP A 221 15.06 -23.80 11.87
N ARG A 222 15.04 -25.13 11.97
CA ARG A 222 15.36 -25.82 13.22
C ARG A 222 16.84 -25.69 13.59
N VAL A 223 17.73 -25.76 12.60
CA VAL A 223 19.18 -25.58 12.79
C VAL A 223 19.51 -24.14 13.15
N GLU A 224 18.81 -23.16 12.60
CA GLU A 224 18.93 -21.75 12.99
C GLU A 224 18.53 -21.55 14.46
N GLN A 225 17.44 -22.18 14.89
CA GLN A 225 16.98 -22.13 16.29
C GLN A 225 17.87 -22.89 17.27
N LYS A 226 18.49 -24.01 16.83
CA LYS A 226 19.38 -24.84 17.65
C LYS A 226 20.68 -25.15 16.90
N PRO A 227 21.64 -24.21 16.87
CA PRO A 227 22.89 -24.36 16.10
C PRO A 227 23.72 -25.61 16.44
N ASP A 228 23.54 -26.18 17.62
CA ASP A 228 24.23 -27.40 18.05
C ASP A 228 23.85 -28.64 17.22
N THR A 229 22.72 -28.61 16.50
CA THR A 229 22.28 -29.72 15.63
C THR A 229 22.87 -29.67 14.21
N VAL A 230 23.78 -28.73 13.93
CA VAL A 230 24.46 -28.62 12.63
C VAL A 230 25.16 -29.92 12.23
N SER A 231 25.72 -30.68 13.19
CA SER A 231 26.35 -31.97 12.91
C SER A 231 25.38 -32.99 12.32
N ASP A 232 24.11 -32.91 12.69
CA ASP A 232 23.10 -33.93 12.39
C ASP A 232 22.60 -33.79 10.96
N ILE A 233 22.67 -32.57 10.40
CA ILE A 233 22.29 -32.27 9.02
C ILE A 233 23.46 -32.35 8.02
N ARG A 234 24.68 -32.71 8.44
CA ARG A 234 25.84 -32.76 7.53
C ARG A 234 25.60 -33.68 6.33
N LYS A 235 24.96 -34.85 6.54
CA LYS A 235 24.61 -35.76 5.43
C LYS A 235 23.54 -35.18 4.50
N LEU A 236 22.61 -34.39 5.04
CA LEU A 236 21.62 -33.67 4.26
C LEU A 236 22.31 -32.72 3.27
N MET A 237 23.25 -31.91 3.79
CA MET A 237 24.05 -30.97 3.01
C MET A 237 24.95 -31.63 1.96
N ASP A 238 25.78 -32.59 2.39
CA ASP A 238 26.87 -33.09 1.55
C ASP A 238 26.42 -34.14 0.52
N TYR A 239 25.28 -34.79 0.75
CA TYR A 239 24.84 -35.93 -0.06
C TYR A 239 23.39 -35.82 -0.53
N TYR A 240 22.43 -35.64 0.38
CA TYR A 240 21.02 -35.78 0.01
C TYR A 240 20.47 -34.59 -0.79
N LEU A 241 20.80 -33.35 -0.43
CA LEU A 241 20.36 -32.16 -1.20
C LEU A 241 21.02 -32.09 -2.59
N PRO A 242 22.34 -32.28 -2.76
CA PRO A 242 22.95 -32.35 -4.09
C PRO A 242 22.36 -33.48 -4.96
N MET A 243 22.06 -34.64 -4.36
CA MET A 243 21.44 -35.75 -5.08
C MET A 243 20.01 -35.42 -5.50
N THR A 244 19.24 -34.80 -4.61
CA THR A 244 17.89 -34.31 -4.91
C THR A 244 17.91 -33.38 -6.11
N MET A 245 18.80 -32.39 -6.13
CA MET A 245 18.90 -31.45 -7.25
C MET A 245 19.22 -32.15 -8.58
N LYS A 246 20.07 -33.17 -8.56
CA LYS A 246 20.35 -33.98 -9.76
C LYS A 246 19.13 -34.76 -10.24
N LEU A 247 18.32 -35.29 -9.33
CA LEU A 247 17.08 -36.00 -9.69
C LEU A 247 16.04 -35.06 -10.28
N LEU A 248 15.86 -33.87 -9.69
CA LEU A 248 14.93 -32.86 -10.22
C LEU A 248 15.36 -32.37 -11.60
N GLN A 249 16.65 -32.07 -11.80
CA GLN A 249 17.16 -31.70 -13.12
C GLN A 249 16.97 -32.83 -14.15
N ALA A 250 17.25 -34.07 -13.77
CA ALA A 250 17.04 -35.21 -14.66
C ALA A 250 15.56 -35.38 -15.03
N TYR A 251 14.65 -35.12 -14.09
CA TYR A 251 13.21 -35.14 -14.37
C TYR A 251 12.81 -34.04 -15.36
N GLU A 252 13.27 -32.81 -15.14
CA GLU A 252 13.05 -31.67 -16.05
C GLU A 252 13.56 -31.98 -17.47
N ASP A 253 14.80 -32.50 -17.59
CA ASP A 253 15.42 -32.85 -18.87
C ASP A 253 14.66 -33.96 -19.62
N LEU A 254 14.11 -34.94 -18.89
CA LEU A 254 13.28 -36.01 -19.41
C LEU A 254 11.90 -35.49 -19.86
N ASP A 255 11.32 -34.56 -19.11
CA ASP A 255 10.03 -33.95 -19.44
C ASP A 255 10.12 -33.06 -20.69
N ALA A 256 11.22 -32.33 -20.85
CA ALA A 256 11.46 -31.46 -22.01
C ALA A 256 11.63 -32.23 -23.34
N GLN A 257 11.74 -33.56 -23.33
CA GLN A 257 11.90 -34.35 -24.54
C GLN A 257 10.62 -34.33 -25.40
N PRO A 258 10.74 -34.07 -26.72
CA PRO A 258 9.58 -33.99 -27.62
C PRO A 258 8.87 -35.33 -27.83
N VAL A 259 9.56 -36.45 -27.56
CA VAL A 259 9.01 -37.81 -27.69
C VAL A 259 9.12 -38.51 -26.35
N GLN A 260 7.97 -38.85 -25.77
CA GLN A 260 7.86 -39.53 -24.49
C GLN A 260 7.82 -41.06 -24.72
N GLY A 261 9.00 -41.66 -24.86
CA GLY A 261 9.16 -43.12 -25.00
C GLY A 261 9.07 -43.88 -23.67
N GLU A 262 8.89 -45.20 -23.73
CA GLU A 262 8.74 -46.07 -22.54
C GLU A 262 9.84 -45.87 -21.49
N ASN A 263 11.10 -45.74 -21.92
CA ASN A 263 12.24 -45.53 -21.01
C ASN A 263 12.21 -44.17 -20.31
N ILE A 264 11.68 -43.13 -20.97
CA ILE A 264 11.56 -41.78 -20.39
C ILE A 264 10.48 -41.80 -19.31
N ILE A 265 9.31 -42.36 -19.65
CA ILE A 265 8.18 -42.49 -18.72
C ILE A 265 8.58 -43.32 -17.49
N SER A 266 9.22 -44.47 -17.70
CA SER A 266 9.65 -45.33 -16.58
C SER A 266 10.69 -44.66 -15.69
N SER A 267 11.64 -43.91 -16.27
CA SER A 267 12.64 -43.15 -15.52
C SER A 267 12.02 -42.03 -14.70
N LYS A 268 11.04 -41.29 -15.26
CA LYS A 268 10.29 -40.26 -14.52
C LYS A 268 9.56 -40.83 -13.31
N ILE A 269 8.89 -41.98 -13.48
CA ILE A 269 8.20 -42.68 -12.39
C ILE A 269 9.19 -43.16 -11.31
N GLU A 270 10.37 -43.63 -11.70
CA GLU A 270 11.41 -44.04 -10.75
C GLU A 270 11.97 -42.85 -9.96
N ILE A 271 12.15 -41.69 -10.61
CA ILE A 271 12.54 -40.45 -9.95
C ILE A 271 11.46 -40.00 -8.96
N GLU A 272 10.18 -40.01 -9.34
CA GLU A 272 9.05 -39.68 -8.46
C GLU A 272 9.04 -40.55 -7.19
N LYS A 273 9.21 -41.87 -7.33
CA LYS A 273 9.30 -42.80 -6.18
C LYS A 273 10.51 -42.53 -5.30
N THR A 274 11.61 -42.10 -5.91
CA THR A 274 12.83 -41.75 -5.18
C THR A 274 12.61 -40.46 -4.38
N ILE A 275 11.92 -39.46 -4.95
CA ILE A 275 11.52 -38.23 -4.27
C ILE A 275 10.60 -38.54 -3.09
N ASP A 276 9.64 -39.45 -3.23
CA ASP A 276 8.80 -39.90 -2.11
C ASP A 276 9.64 -40.51 -0.98
N THR A 277 10.65 -41.32 -1.32
CA THR A 277 11.56 -41.92 -0.33
C THR A 277 12.41 -40.86 0.37
N LEU A 278 12.90 -39.86 -0.37
CA LEU A 278 13.64 -38.72 0.19
C LEU A 278 12.76 -37.89 1.12
N ASN A 279 11.50 -37.63 0.75
CA ASN A 279 10.55 -36.93 1.61
C ASN A 279 10.35 -37.64 2.96
N VAL A 280 10.20 -38.97 2.96
CA VAL A 280 10.11 -39.76 4.20
C VAL A 280 11.40 -39.67 5.02
N ALA A 281 12.56 -39.69 4.37
CA ALA A 281 13.84 -39.56 5.05
C ALA A 281 14.04 -38.16 5.67
N PHE A 282 13.62 -37.11 4.96
CA PHE A 282 13.69 -35.72 5.45
C PHE A 282 12.71 -35.48 6.59
N GLU A 283 11.50 -36.03 6.52
CA GLU A 283 10.54 -35.99 7.63
C GLU A 283 11.10 -36.66 8.89
N LYS A 284 11.72 -37.84 8.74
CA LYS A 284 12.38 -38.51 9.87
C LYS A 284 13.54 -37.71 10.42
N LEU A 285 14.38 -37.12 9.56
CA LEU A 285 15.47 -36.26 10.00
C LEU A 285 14.94 -35.04 10.76
N LEU A 286 13.86 -34.42 10.28
CA LEU A 286 13.20 -33.32 10.96
C LEU A 286 12.69 -33.75 12.34
N ASP A 287 12.02 -34.89 12.44
CA ASP A 287 11.54 -35.45 13.71
C ASP A 287 12.70 -35.71 14.69
N ASP A 288 13.81 -36.29 14.22
CA ASP A 288 15.00 -36.54 15.03
C ASP A 288 15.58 -35.22 15.59
N LEU A 289 15.57 -34.11 14.82
CA LEU A 289 16.00 -32.78 15.28
C LEU A 289 15.07 -32.16 16.36
N PHE A 290 13.84 -32.66 16.49
CA PHE A 290 12.90 -32.27 17.54
C PHE A 290 12.92 -33.18 18.77
N GLN A 291 13.57 -34.36 18.69
CA GLN A 291 13.53 -35.38 19.73
C GLN A 291 14.07 -34.88 21.08
N ASP A 292 15.18 -34.14 21.09
CA ASP A 292 15.73 -33.55 22.32
C ASP A 292 14.73 -32.62 23.02
N THR A 293 14.04 -31.78 22.26
CA THR A 293 13.05 -30.85 22.82
C THR A 293 11.82 -31.60 23.34
N ALA A 294 11.43 -32.70 22.70
CA ALA A 294 10.36 -33.56 23.21
C ALA A 294 10.74 -34.23 24.55
N TRP A 295 12.01 -34.60 24.73
CA TRP A 295 12.52 -35.17 25.98
C TRP A 295 12.56 -34.13 27.10
N ASP A 296 13.06 -32.92 26.83
CA ASP A 296 13.09 -31.82 27.80
C ASP A 296 11.67 -31.49 28.30
N VAL A 297 10.72 -31.33 27.38
CA VAL A 297 9.30 -31.07 27.73
C VAL A 297 8.70 -32.23 28.53
N SER A 298 9.02 -33.48 28.17
CA SER A 298 8.52 -34.65 28.90
C SER A 298 9.09 -34.73 30.32
N SER A 299 10.35 -34.34 30.51
CA SER A 299 10.97 -34.22 31.83
C SER A 299 10.32 -33.11 32.64
N ASP A 300 10.10 -31.93 32.06
CA ASP A 300 9.44 -30.80 32.71
C ASP A 300 8.00 -31.13 33.11
N ILE A 301 7.25 -31.82 32.24
CA ILE A 301 5.90 -32.33 32.57
C ILE A 301 5.97 -33.33 33.72
N SER A 302 6.96 -34.21 33.75
CA SER A 302 7.13 -35.19 34.83
C SER A 302 7.46 -34.53 36.16
N VAL A 303 8.30 -33.49 36.14
CA VAL A 303 8.60 -32.66 37.32
C VAL A 303 7.36 -31.90 37.79
N LEU A 304 6.64 -31.26 36.86
CA LEU A 304 5.40 -30.55 37.16
C LEU A 304 4.33 -31.48 37.75
N ASN A 305 4.15 -32.66 37.18
CA ASN A 305 3.26 -33.69 37.73
C ASN A 305 3.68 -34.13 39.13
N THR A 306 5.00 -34.27 39.37
CA THR A 306 5.53 -34.63 40.69
C THR A 306 5.29 -33.52 41.71
N MET A 307 5.45 -32.25 41.34
CA MET A 307 5.15 -31.10 42.18
C MET A 307 3.65 -31.01 42.51
N LEU A 308 2.79 -31.15 41.49
CA LEU A 308 1.34 -31.18 41.69
C LEU A 308 0.90 -32.35 42.59
N ALA A 309 1.56 -33.51 42.50
CA ALA A 309 1.30 -34.65 43.37
C ALA A 309 1.72 -34.40 44.81
N GLN A 310 2.85 -33.73 45.04
CA GLN A 310 3.28 -33.33 46.38
C GLN A 310 2.36 -32.29 47.02
N GLU A 311 1.72 -31.46 46.21
CA GLU A 311 0.72 -30.48 46.65
C GLU A 311 -0.70 -31.07 46.80
N GLY A 312 -0.89 -32.37 46.51
CA GLY A 312 -2.20 -33.04 46.60
C GLY A 312 -3.18 -32.68 45.48
N LEU A 313 -2.69 -32.11 44.38
CA LEU A 313 -3.50 -31.59 43.27
C LEU A 313 -3.59 -32.55 42.06
N THR A 314 -3.04 -33.76 42.16
CA THR A 314 -3.15 -34.81 41.12
C THR A 314 -4.23 -35.84 41.42
N GLU A 315 -4.73 -36.50 40.37
CA GLU A 315 -6.00 -37.24 40.26
C GLU A 315 -6.31 -38.34 41.31
N ASP A 316 -5.39 -38.72 42.19
CA ASP A 316 -5.64 -39.74 43.22
C ASP A 316 -6.52 -39.25 44.39
N GLU A 317 -6.77 -37.94 44.53
CA GLU A 317 -7.81 -37.40 45.44
C GLU A 317 -9.10 -36.96 44.72
N ILE A 318 -9.12 -36.87 43.39
CA ILE A 318 -10.31 -36.46 42.61
C ILE A 318 -11.27 -37.64 42.38
N ARG A 319 -10.81 -38.88 42.58
CA ARG A 319 -11.66 -40.08 42.63
C ARG A 319 -11.88 -40.54 44.08
N LYS A 320 -12.68 -39.78 44.83
CA LYS A 320 -13.38 -40.27 46.02
C LYS A 320 -14.85 -39.89 46.00
#